data_AF-A0A2T0TI57-F1
#
_entry.id   AF-A0A2T0TI57-F1
#
_cell.length_a   1.000
_cell.length_b   1.000
_cell.length_c   1.000
_cell.angle_alpha   90.00
_cell.angle_beta   90.00
_cell.angle_gamma   90.00
#
_symmetry.space_group_name_H-M   'P 1'
#
loop_
_entity.id
_entity.type
_entity.pdbx_description
1 polymer ?
#
loop_
_entity_poly.entity_id
_entity_poly.type
_entity_poly.pdbx_seq_one_letter_code
_entity_poly.pdbx_strand_id
1 'polypeptide(L)'
;MPGTHLDTNFRTIARQDPAVRRVAPGWLRDRTKGEPTYILDGNVATVKQIRRLKQSDVASITSMDGEKAVALYGPNAKHGLLLITTKAGL
;
A
#
# COMPACT_ATOMS: atom_id res chain seq x y z
N MET A 1 33.69 14.71 -17.43
CA MET A 1 32.84 13.51 -17.25
C MET A 1 31.40 13.98 -17.14
N PRO A 2 30.52 13.72 -18.11
CA PRO A 2 29.10 13.96 -17.94
C PRO A 2 28.59 12.96 -16.91
N GLY A 3 28.29 13.46 -15.71
CA GLY A 3 27.70 12.67 -14.63
C GLY A 3 26.39 12.09 -15.12
N THR A 4 26.32 10.77 -15.05
CA THR A 4 25.21 9.91 -15.42
C THR A 4 23.88 10.54 -15.03
N HIS A 5 23.00 10.74 -16.03
CA HIS A 5 21.59 10.97 -15.79
C HIS A 5 21.05 9.76 -15.04
N LEU A 6 20.92 9.89 -13.72
CA LEU A 6 20.04 9.04 -12.94
C LEU A 6 18.63 9.52 -13.28
N ASP A 7 18.10 9.02 -14.39
CA ASP A 7 16.67 8.92 -14.59
C ASP A 7 16.16 8.05 -13.45
N THR A 8 15.91 8.72 -12.33
CA THR A 8 15.44 8.13 -11.09
C THR A 8 13.99 7.83 -11.38
N ASN A 9 13.74 6.74 -12.09
CA ASN A 9 12.42 6.22 -12.36
C ASN A 9 11.77 5.99 -11.00
N PHE A 10 11.05 7.00 -10.55
CA PHE A 10 10.45 7.11 -9.24
C PHE A 10 9.53 5.91 -9.07
N ARG A 11 10.00 4.87 -8.36
CA ARG A 11 9.19 3.79 -7.79
C ARG A 11 8.31 4.33 -6.65
N THR A 12 7.75 5.51 -6.86
CA THR A 12 6.93 6.20 -5.89
C THR A 12 5.51 5.82 -6.19
N ILE A 13 4.88 5.14 -5.25
CA ILE A 13 3.47 4.82 -5.37
C ILE A 13 2.65 6.10 -5.50
N ALA A 14 1.62 6.10 -6.34
CA ALA A 14 0.71 7.23 -6.45
C ALA A 14 0.07 7.54 -5.09
N ARG A 15 -0.25 8.81 -4.84
CA ARG A 15 -0.94 9.22 -3.61
C ARG A 15 -2.25 8.44 -3.51
N GLN A 16 -2.41 7.67 -2.43
CA GLN A 16 -3.65 6.93 -2.20
C GLN A 16 -4.80 7.89 -1.89
N ASP A 17 -5.98 7.58 -2.44
CA ASP A 17 -7.20 8.32 -2.17
C ASP A 17 -7.58 8.17 -0.68
N PRO A 18 -7.78 9.28 0.07
CA PRO A 18 -8.21 9.25 1.46
C PRO A 18 -9.52 8.46 1.68
N ALA A 19 -10.37 8.36 0.65
CA ALA A 19 -11.60 7.57 0.70
C ALA A 19 -11.33 6.08 0.92
N VAL A 20 -10.16 5.56 0.55
CA VAL A 20 -9.79 4.15 0.75
C VAL A 20 -9.85 3.80 2.23
N ARG A 21 -9.32 4.66 3.10
CA ARG A 21 -9.35 4.48 4.56
C ARG A 21 -10.78 4.49 5.10
N ARG A 22 -11.68 5.26 4.50
CA ARG A 22 -13.09 5.35 4.93
C ARG A 22 -13.87 4.09 4.59
N VAL A 23 -13.51 3.42 3.50
CA VAL A 23 -14.13 2.14 3.08
C VAL A 23 -13.37 0.92 3.57
N ALA A 24 -12.23 1.10 4.24
CA ALA A 24 -11.44 0.01 4.76
C ALA A 24 -12.22 -0.74 5.85
N PRO A 25 -12.37 -2.07 5.73
CA PRO A 25 -13.10 -2.86 6.70
C PRO A 25 -12.35 -2.90 8.05
N GLY A 26 -13.10 -3.08 9.15
CA GLY A 26 -12.55 -3.04 10.51
C GLY A 26 -11.33 -3.93 10.70
N TRP A 27 -11.42 -5.19 10.25
CA TRP A 27 -10.33 -6.16 10.33
C TRP A 27 -9.03 -5.73 9.65
N LEU A 28 -9.08 -4.82 8.67
CA LEU A 28 -7.92 -4.28 7.99
C LEU A 28 -7.35 -3.07 8.73
N ARG A 29 -8.22 -2.29 9.38
CA ARG A 29 -7.85 -1.17 10.25
C ARG A 29 -7.23 -1.64 11.56
N ASP A 30 -7.65 -2.81 12.07
CA ASP A 30 -7.13 -3.39 13.32
C ASP A 30 -5.68 -3.89 13.19
N ARG A 31 -5.19 -4.10 11.96
CA ARG A 31 -3.81 -4.57 11.67
C ARG A 31 -2.74 -3.51 11.82
N THR A 32 -3.13 -2.26 12.05
CA THR A 32 -2.22 -1.11 11.96
C THR A 32 -2.70 0.03 12.84
N LYS A 33 -1.77 0.85 13.33
CA LYS A 33 -2.09 2.05 14.10
C LYS A 33 -1.72 3.25 13.24
N GLY A 34 -2.70 4.10 12.94
CA GLY A 34 -2.51 5.35 12.21
C GLY A 34 -3.09 5.35 10.80
N GLU A 35 -2.35 5.93 9.86
CA GLU A 35 -2.79 6.22 8.49
C GLU A 35 -1.89 5.53 7.45
N PRO A 36 -1.81 4.19 7.43
CA PRO A 36 -0.95 3.52 6.47
C PRO A 36 -1.56 3.56 5.06
N THR A 37 -0.69 3.35 4.08
CA THR A 37 -1.09 3.17 2.69
C THR A 37 -1.46 1.71 2.43
N TYR A 38 -2.64 1.44 1.90
CA TYR A 38 -3.05 0.07 1.52
C TYR A 38 -2.53 -0.27 0.13
N ILE A 39 -1.73 -1.33 0.04
CA ILE A 39 -1.25 -1.91 -1.21
C ILE A 39 -1.92 -3.26 -1.39
N LEU A 40 -2.52 -3.49 -2.55
CA LEU A 40 -3.12 -4.75 -2.96
C LEU A 40 -2.29 -5.35 -4.10
N ASP A 41 -1.75 -6.54 -3.88
CA ASP A 41 -0.96 -7.28 -4.88
C ASP A 41 0.18 -6.44 -5.50
N GLY A 42 0.84 -5.63 -4.66
CA GLY A 42 1.94 -4.75 -5.06
C GLY A 42 1.54 -3.38 -5.63
N ASN A 43 0.24 -3.13 -5.86
CA ASN A 43 -0.27 -1.87 -6.39
C ASN A 43 -1.06 -1.06 -5.35
N VAL A 44 -1.17 0.25 -5.52
CA VAL A 44 -1.98 1.10 -4.63
C VAL A 44 -3.43 0.67 -4.70
N ALA A 45 -3.97 0.22 -3.56
CA ALA A 45 -5.33 -0.26 -3.51
C ALA A 45 -6.31 0.91 -3.71
N THR A 46 -7.28 0.70 -4.58
CA THR A 46 -8.35 1.65 -4.84
C THR A 46 -9.53 1.43 -3.90
N VAL A 47 -10.40 2.44 -3.79
CA VAL A 47 -11.63 2.39 -2.98
C VAL A 47 -12.49 1.18 -3.36
N LYS A 48 -12.62 0.91 -4.66
CA LYS A 48 -13.41 -0.23 -5.18
C LYS A 48 -12.81 -1.57 -4.76
N GLN A 49 -11.50 -1.72 -4.84
CA GLN A 49 -10.80 -2.95 -4.46
C GLN A 49 -10.93 -3.22 -2.96
N ILE A 50 -10.59 -2.24 -2.11
CA ILE A 50 -10.70 -2.40 -0.66
C ILE A 50 -12.13 -2.68 -0.21
N ARG A 51 -13.13 -2.05 -0.84
CA ARG A 51 -14.55 -2.31 -0.53
C ARG A 51 -15.00 -3.71 -0.93
N ARG A 52 -14.42 -4.29 -1.98
CA ARG A 52 -14.75 -5.65 -2.47
C ARG A 52 -13.92 -6.74 -1.79
N LEU A 53 -12.76 -6.38 -1.24
CA LEU A 53 -11.83 -7.28 -0.59
C LEU A 53 -12.47 -7.95 0.63
N LYS A 54 -12.52 -9.28 0.61
CA LYS A 54 -12.97 -10.09 1.75
C LYS A 54 -11.79 -10.75 2.42
N GLN A 55 -11.93 -11.03 3.71
CA GLN A 55 -10.92 -11.74 4.49
C GLN A 55 -10.62 -13.15 3.95
N SER A 56 -11.59 -13.78 3.28
CA SER A 56 -11.43 -15.08 2.60
C SER A 56 -10.43 -15.04 1.44
N ASP A 57 -10.41 -13.91 0.74
CA ASP A 57 -9.66 -13.71 -0.51
C ASP A 57 -8.21 -13.28 -0.23
N VAL A 58 -7.96 -12.81 0.99
CA VAL A 58 -6.63 -12.43 1.47
C VAL A 58 -5.79 -13.69 1.69
N ALA A 59 -4.65 -13.76 1.01
CA ALA A 59 -3.61 -14.75 1.23
C ALA A 59 -2.79 -14.40 2.47
N SER A 60 -2.31 -13.17 2.54
CA SER A 60 -1.50 -12.66 3.65
C SER A 60 -1.60 -11.14 3.77
N ILE A 61 -1.33 -10.64 4.97
CA ILE A 61 -1.26 -9.21 5.27
C ILE A 61 0.07 -8.95 5.95
N THR A 62 0.85 -8.06 5.37
CA THR A 62 2.14 -7.63 5.92
C THR A 62 2.06 -6.15 6.24
N SER A 63 2.19 -5.80 7.51
CA SER A 63 2.34 -4.41 7.94
C SER A 63 3.81 -4.00 7.85
N MET A 64 4.07 -2.85 7.27
CA MET A 64 5.41 -2.26 7.20
C MET A 64 5.40 -0.85 7.80
N ASP A 65 6.41 -0.57 8.63
CA ASP A 65 6.63 0.76 9.19
C ASP A 65 7.07 1.76 8.12
N GLY A 66 6.88 3.05 8.39
CA GLY A 66 7.17 4.13 7.46
C GLY A 66 8.58 4.07 6.85
N GLU A 67 9.60 3.74 7.64
CA GLU A 67 10.98 3.65 7.14
C GLU A 67 11.14 2.54 6.08
N LYS A 68 10.69 1.33 6.39
CA LYS A 68 10.75 0.19 5.46
C LYS A 68 9.87 0.42 4.24
N ALA A 69 8.69 1.00 4.47
CA ALA A 69 7.74 1.32 3.42
C ALA A 69 8.31 2.36 2.44
N VAL A 70 8.96 3.41 2.94
CA VAL A 70 9.60 4.45 2.11
C VAL A 70 10.77 3.90 1.31
N ALA A 71 11.57 3.00 1.90
CA ALA A 71 12.67 2.35 1.19
C ALA A 71 12.21 1.53 -0.02
N LEU A 72 11.02 0.91 0.07
CA LEU A 72 10.48 0.04 -0.99
C LEU A 72 9.55 0.76 -1.98
N TYR A 73 8.70 1.67 -1.49
CA TYR A 73 7.59 2.28 -2.24
C TYR A 73 7.69 3.81 -2.35
N GLY A 74 8.73 4.42 -1.77
CA GLY A 74 9.00 5.85 -1.86
C GLY A 74 8.31 6.71 -0.78
N PRO A 75 8.54 8.03 -0.80
CA PRO A 75 8.17 8.96 0.28
C PRO A 75 6.67 9.01 0.60
N ASN A 76 5.81 8.60 -0.34
CA ASN A 76 4.37 8.54 -0.12
C ASN A 76 3.97 7.48 0.92
N ALA A 77 4.84 6.51 1.20
CA ALA A 77 4.62 5.48 2.21
C ALA A 77 5.19 5.84 3.60
N LYS A 78 5.53 7.12 3.85
CA LYS A 78 6.11 7.60 5.12
C LYS A 78 5.28 7.31 6.37
N HIS A 79 3.98 7.11 6.22
CA HIS A 79 3.06 6.76 7.31
C HIS A 79 2.93 5.25 7.53
N GLY A 80 3.76 4.44 6.86
CA GLY A 80 3.66 2.99 6.83
C GLY A 80 2.75 2.50 5.72
N LEU A 81 2.79 1.19 5.46
CA LEU A 81 1.95 0.55 4.48
C LEU A 81 1.42 -0.79 4.98
N LEU A 82 0.27 -1.19 4.44
CA LEU A 82 -0.24 -2.55 4.55
C LEU A 82 -0.19 -3.21 3.19
N LEU A 83 0.70 -4.19 3.04
CA LEU A 83 0.75 -5.04 1.87
C LEU A 83 -0.26 -6.18 2.05
N ILE A 84 -1.26 -6.20 1.18
CA ILE A 84 -2.31 -7.20 1.14
C ILE A 84 -2.04 -8.04 -0.10
N THR A 85 -1.79 -9.32 0.10
CA THR A 85 -1.68 -10.27 -1.00
C THR A 85 -2.96 -11.07 -1.07
N THR A 86 -3.57 -11.20 -2.25
CA THR A 86 -4.77 -11.99 -2.47
C THR A 86 -4.43 -13.38 -3.01
N LYS A 87 -5.32 -14.35 -2.79
CA LYS A 87 -5.12 -15.72 -3.26
C LYS A 87 -5.40 -15.88 -4.76
N ALA A 88 -6.28 -15.06 -5.31
CA ALA A 88 -6.82 -15.25 -6.65
C ALA A 88 -6.45 -14.13 -7.65
N GLY A 89 -5.83 -13.03 -7.20
CA GLY A 89 -5.67 -11.81 -8.01
C GLY A 89 -7.03 -11.15 -8.24
N LEU A 90 -7.26 -9.99 -7.60
CA LEU A 90 -8.56 -9.31 -7.56
C LEU A 90 -8.72 -8.24 -8.66
#